data_AF-A0A540M4L2-F1
#
_entry.id   AF-A0A540M4L2-F1
#
_cell.length_a   1.000
_cell.length_b   1.000
_cell.length_c   1.000
_cell.angle_alpha   90.00
_cell.angle_beta   90.00
_cell.angle_gamma   90.00
#
_symmetry.space_group_name_H-M   'P 1'
#
loop_
_entity.id
_entity.type
_entity.pdbx_description
1 polymer ?
#
loop_
_entity_poly.entity_id
_entity_poly.type
_entity_poly.pdbx_seq_one_letter_code
_entity_poly.pdbx_strand_id
1 'polypeptide(L)'
;MSGLQTRTPLVFGPMCSTQKVYEEGAKDVALSALTGMNATIFAYGQTSSGKTFTMRGITKNTVRDIFEHIKNVRRQSPLCLHDVLQSFQGTPLLAPASEGITNLFERFLLLAGGSKADASEGPKGAQEVLYVLDALKECLFLMSIKCKTNVLKYYKTLLELRQPLVTKRITDSLNILCLNPSADVSPEVLLDLLCSLALSVSTNETSVDGMTFTARLLGTGMGKVYSLNRQICVVKLPLVFNALKDVLASEHEEAIHAIADTFKSLIHACIDESLIKQGVDQIVIQQQQQQQQQQQQSLFPLSGVGYMNPRTPLRSVLCHVLR
;
A
#
# COMPACT_ATOMS: atom_id res chain seq x y z
N MET A 1 -42.63 12.80 20.53
CA MET A 1 -42.39 13.84 21.55
C MET A 1 -40.88 14.04 21.68
N SER A 2 -40.30 15.03 21.00
CA SER A 2 -38.89 15.40 21.18
C SER A 2 -38.78 16.23 22.46
N GLY A 3 -38.56 15.57 23.59
CA GLY A 3 -38.36 16.25 24.88
C GLY A 3 -37.07 17.07 24.86
N LEU A 4 -37.16 18.35 25.19
CA LEU A 4 -36.00 19.20 25.42
C LEU A 4 -35.34 18.76 26.73
N GLN A 5 -34.17 18.12 26.67
CA GLN A 5 -33.42 17.74 27.87
C GLN A 5 -32.56 18.92 28.33
N THR A 6 -33.03 19.65 29.34
CA THR A 6 -32.29 20.78 29.93
C THR A 6 -31.47 20.32 31.13
N ARG A 7 -30.16 20.58 31.13
CA ARG A 7 -29.29 20.36 32.30
C ARG A 7 -29.46 21.51 33.30
N THR A 8 -29.36 21.22 34.60
CA THR A 8 -29.44 22.24 35.65
C THR A 8 -28.33 23.29 35.49
N PRO A 9 -28.61 24.58 35.77
CA PRO A 9 -27.60 25.63 35.71
C PRO A 9 -26.44 25.34 36.69
N LEU A 10 -25.20 25.48 36.21
CA LEU A 10 -24.00 25.34 37.02
C LEU A 10 -23.39 26.72 37.27
N VAL A 11 -23.02 26.98 38.52
CA VAL A 11 -22.39 28.24 38.95
C VAL A 11 -20.91 27.98 39.21
N PHE A 12 -20.06 28.72 38.51
CA PHE A 12 -18.61 28.61 38.63
C PHE A 12 -18.04 29.87 39.29
N GLY A 13 -17.11 29.68 40.24
CA GLY A 13 -16.46 30.78 40.94
C GLY A 13 -15.48 31.58 40.04
N PRO A 14 -15.03 32.77 40.49
CA PRO A 14 -14.21 33.67 39.68
C PRO A 14 -12.82 33.13 39.34
N MET A 15 -12.30 32.20 40.16
CA MET A 15 -11.01 31.53 39.93
C MET A 15 -11.14 30.24 39.10
N CYS A 16 -12.35 29.90 38.64
CA CYS A 16 -12.57 28.69 37.86
C CYS A 16 -11.94 28.80 36.47
N SER A 17 -11.20 27.78 36.06
CA SER A 17 -10.61 27.74 34.73
C SER A 17 -11.66 27.41 33.67
N THR A 18 -11.49 27.93 32.45
CA THR A 18 -12.36 27.57 31.32
C THR A 18 -12.37 26.07 31.03
N GLN A 19 -11.27 25.37 31.33
CA GLN A 19 -11.19 23.92 31.20
C GLN A 19 -12.18 23.21 32.14
N LYS A 20 -12.22 23.62 33.42
CA LYS A 20 -13.14 23.05 34.40
C LYS A 20 -14.60 23.34 34.06
N VAL A 21 -14.89 24.57 33.61
CA VAL A 21 -16.23 24.94 33.11
C VAL A 21 -16.65 24.05 31.94
N TYR A 22 -15.72 23.74 31.04
CA TYR A 22 -15.98 22.83 29.93
C TYR A 22 -16.25 21.41 30.41
N GLU A 23 -15.33 20.83 31.20
CA GLU A 23 -15.40 19.43 31.64
C GLU A 23 -16.64 19.13 32.48
N GLU A 24 -16.99 20.00 33.43
CA GLU A 24 -18.10 19.78 34.35
C GLU A 24 -19.45 20.25 33.78
N GLY A 25 -19.45 21.26 32.91
CA GLY A 25 -20.68 21.93 32.48
C GLY A 25 -21.08 21.68 31.02
N ALA A 26 -20.13 21.81 30.10
CA ALA A 26 -20.42 21.86 28.68
C ALA A 26 -20.17 20.52 27.95
N LYS A 27 -19.23 19.70 28.42
CA LYS A 27 -18.71 18.54 27.67
C LYS A 27 -19.79 17.54 27.28
N ASP A 28 -20.59 17.05 28.23
CA ASP A 28 -21.62 16.05 27.92
C ASP A 28 -22.70 16.59 26.97
N VAL A 29 -23.08 17.86 27.16
CA VAL A 29 -24.06 18.53 26.31
C VAL A 29 -23.50 18.69 24.90
N ALA A 30 -22.24 19.11 24.77
CA ALA A 30 -21.58 19.26 23.49
C ALA A 30 -21.43 17.92 22.75
N LEU A 31 -21.02 16.85 23.45
CA LEU A 31 -20.85 15.52 22.87
C LEU A 31 -22.18 14.82 22.57
N SER A 32 -23.30 15.25 23.17
CA SER A 32 -24.64 14.78 22.81
C SER A 32 -25.00 15.04 21.34
N ALA A 33 -24.34 16.01 20.69
CA ALA A 33 -24.48 16.24 19.26
C ALA A 33 -24.05 15.04 18.42
N LEU A 34 -23.11 14.23 18.92
CA LEU A 34 -22.63 13.04 18.22
C LEU A 34 -23.64 11.89 18.23
N THR A 35 -24.62 11.92 19.14
CA THR A 35 -25.72 10.95 19.18
C THR A 35 -26.98 11.45 18.45
N GLY A 36 -26.88 12.57 17.73
CA GLY A 36 -27.95 13.12 16.91
C GLY A 36 -28.85 14.14 17.63
N MET A 37 -28.45 14.66 18.80
CA MET A 37 -29.19 15.71 19.50
C MET A 37 -28.70 17.12 19.12
N ASN A 38 -29.60 18.10 19.12
CA ASN A 38 -29.19 19.50 19.01
C ASN A 38 -28.70 20.01 20.37
N ALA A 39 -27.42 20.37 20.46
CA ALA A 39 -26.81 20.90 21.68
C ALA A 39 -26.77 22.44 21.65
N THR A 40 -27.19 23.09 22.74
CA THR A 40 -27.08 24.54 22.91
C THR A 40 -26.58 24.87 24.31
N ILE A 41 -25.55 25.70 24.40
CA ILE A 41 -24.91 26.08 25.66
C ILE A 41 -24.99 27.60 25.81
N PHE A 42 -25.54 28.06 26.92
CA PHE A 42 -25.59 29.48 27.28
C PHE A 42 -24.62 29.78 28.43
N ALA A 43 -23.94 30.92 28.36
CA ALA A 43 -23.12 31.44 29.45
C ALA A 43 -23.66 32.80 29.90
N TYR A 44 -24.02 32.89 31.18
CA TYR A 44 -24.55 34.10 31.82
C TYR A 44 -23.60 34.59 32.93
N GLY A 45 -23.63 35.90 33.21
CA GLY A 45 -22.77 36.52 34.21
C GLY A 45 -22.69 38.04 34.02
N GLN A 46 -22.17 38.75 35.02
CA GLN A 46 -22.04 40.21 35.01
C GLN A 46 -21.16 40.74 33.87
N THR A 47 -21.27 42.02 33.54
CA THR A 47 -20.42 42.67 32.53
C THR A 47 -18.93 42.51 32.91
N SER A 48 -18.08 42.33 31.90
CA SER A 48 -16.62 42.10 32.07
C SER A 48 -16.20 40.81 32.80
N SER A 49 -17.11 39.85 33.02
CA SER A 49 -16.81 38.56 33.68
C SER A 49 -16.18 37.48 32.79
N GLY A 50 -15.70 37.82 31.59
CA GLY A 50 -15.04 36.84 30.71
C GLY A 50 -15.95 35.81 30.02
N LYS A 51 -17.27 36.05 29.88
CA LYS A 51 -18.21 35.13 29.19
C LYS A 51 -17.74 34.73 27.79
N THR A 52 -17.37 35.70 26.96
CA THR A 52 -16.89 35.46 25.59
C THR A 52 -15.59 34.66 25.58
N PHE A 53 -14.69 34.94 26.53
CA PHE A 53 -13.44 34.20 26.69
C PHE A 53 -13.72 32.73 27.07
N THR A 54 -14.64 32.51 28.00
CA THR A 54 -15.09 31.17 28.43
C THR A 54 -15.74 30.42 27.27
N MET A 55 -16.67 31.05 26.54
CA MET A 55 -17.37 30.43 25.42
C MET A 55 -16.41 30.04 24.29
N ARG A 56 -15.41 30.89 23.97
CA ARG A 56 -14.35 30.53 23.01
C ARG A 56 -13.56 29.30 23.44
N GLY A 57 -13.23 29.18 24.72
CA GLY A 57 -12.54 28.00 25.25
C GLY A 57 -13.40 26.74 25.21
N ILE A 58 -14.70 26.86 25.54
CA ILE A 58 -15.69 25.77 25.38
C ILE A 58 -15.74 25.31 23.92
N THR A 59 -15.85 26.24 22.95
CA THR A 59 -15.86 25.89 21.52
C THR A 59 -14.58 25.15 21.12
N LYS A 60 -13.40 25.65 21.52
CA LYS A 60 -12.12 25.02 21.17
C LYS A 60 -12.01 23.60 21.73
N ASN A 61 -12.39 23.40 22.98
CA ASN A 61 -12.37 22.09 23.63
C ASN A 61 -13.39 21.13 23.03
N THR A 62 -14.60 21.61 22.73
CA THR A 62 -15.67 20.84 22.06
C THR A 62 -15.20 20.33 20.71
N VAL A 63 -14.64 21.21 19.88
CA VAL A 63 -14.13 20.84 18.56
C VAL A 63 -13.04 19.78 18.69
N ARG A 64 -12.09 19.95 19.61
CA ARG A 64 -11.05 18.95 19.88
C ARG A 64 -11.65 17.59 20.24
N ASP A 65 -12.56 17.54 21.22
CA ASP A 65 -13.14 16.28 21.69
C ASP A 65 -14.02 15.61 20.62
N ILE A 66 -14.73 16.39 19.80
CA ILE A 66 -15.47 15.88 18.63
C ILE A 66 -14.52 15.25 17.61
N PHE A 67 -13.43 15.95 17.24
CA PHE A 67 -12.44 15.42 16.32
C PHE A 67 -11.76 14.16 16.86
N GLU A 68 -11.47 14.13 18.16
CA GLU A 68 -10.93 12.95 18.84
C GLU A 68 -11.91 11.78 18.83
N HIS A 69 -13.19 12.03 19.10
CA HIS A 69 -14.22 11.00 19.01
C HIS A 69 -14.35 10.43 17.60
N ILE A 70 -14.43 11.30 16.58
CA ILE A 70 -14.48 10.87 15.16
C ILE A 70 -13.25 10.03 14.81
N LYS A 71 -12.06 10.46 15.25
CA LYS A 71 -10.82 9.71 15.04
C LYS A 71 -10.85 8.34 15.72
N ASN A 72 -11.35 8.25 16.95
CA ASN A 72 -11.42 7.00 17.70
C ASN A 72 -12.42 6.01 17.07
N VAL A 73 -13.61 6.47 16.68
CA VAL A 73 -14.60 5.64 15.97
C VAL A 73 -14.02 5.13 14.65
N ARG A 74 -13.34 6.00 13.89
CA ARG A 74 -12.68 5.59 12.63
C ARG A 74 -11.57 4.57 12.84
N ARG A 75 -10.83 4.64 13.95
CA ARG A 75 -9.78 3.66 14.28
C ARG A 75 -10.37 2.32 14.75
N GLN A 76 -11.49 2.34 15.45
CA GLN A 76 -12.14 1.12 15.94
C GLN A 76 -12.94 0.40 14.87
N SER A 77 -13.50 1.12 13.88
CA SER A 77 -14.33 0.50 12.83
C SER A 77 -13.63 -0.65 12.07
N PRO A 78 -12.38 -0.53 11.60
CA PRO A 78 -11.65 -1.65 10.99
C PRO A 78 -11.45 -2.84 11.94
N LEU A 79 -11.23 -2.57 13.23
CA LEU A 79 -11.02 -3.62 14.24
C LEU A 79 -12.32 -4.38 14.51
N CYS A 80 -13.45 -3.68 14.63
CA CYS A 80 -14.75 -4.34 14.73
C CYS A 80 -15.07 -5.18 13.49
N LEU A 81 -14.69 -4.70 12.29
CA LEU A 81 -14.85 -5.46 11.05
C LEU A 81 -13.98 -6.73 11.07
N HIS A 82 -12.74 -6.63 11.55
CA HIS A 82 -11.86 -7.77 11.77
C HIS A 82 -12.51 -8.79 12.70
N ASP A 83 -13.01 -8.36 13.86
CA ASP A 83 -13.61 -9.26 14.86
C ASP A 83 -14.87 -9.98 14.32
N VAL A 84 -15.70 -9.25 13.56
CA VAL A 84 -16.87 -9.83 12.88
C VAL A 84 -16.44 -10.87 11.84
N LEU A 85 -15.47 -10.56 10.98
CA LEU A 85 -14.98 -11.52 9.98
C LEU A 85 -14.26 -12.71 10.61
N GLN A 86 -13.59 -12.49 11.74
CA GLN A 86 -12.97 -13.56 12.52
C GLN A 86 -14.03 -14.50 13.09
N SER A 87 -15.16 -13.97 13.56
CA SER A 87 -16.29 -14.78 14.04
C SER A 87 -16.95 -15.63 12.94
N PHE A 88 -16.81 -15.24 11.67
CA PHE A 88 -17.32 -15.99 10.53
C PHE A 88 -16.34 -17.03 9.98
N GLN A 89 -15.12 -17.15 10.52
CA GLN A 89 -14.17 -18.17 10.05
C GLN A 89 -14.73 -19.58 10.21
N GLY A 90 -14.63 -20.38 9.15
CA GLY A 90 -15.20 -21.74 9.11
C GLY A 90 -16.72 -21.81 8.94
N THR A 91 -17.40 -20.66 8.77
CA THR A 91 -18.85 -20.61 8.54
C THR A 91 -19.17 -20.29 7.07
N PRO A 92 -20.36 -20.67 6.56
CA PRO A 92 -20.79 -20.29 5.21
C PRO A 92 -21.03 -18.78 5.04
N LEU A 93 -21.06 -18.00 6.14
CA LEU A 93 -21.26 -16.55 6.11
C LEU A 93 -20.01 -15.77 5.70
N LEU A 94 -18.81 -16.39 5.73
CA LEU A 94 -17.56 -15.72 5.39
C LEU A 94 -17.54 -15.22 3.93
N ALA A 95 -18.03 -16.04 3.00
CA ALA A 95 -18.07 -15.70 1.58
C ALA A 95 -18.96 -14.49 1.28
N PRO A 96 -20.26 -14.46 1.67
CA PRO A 96 -21.11 -13.30 1.44
C PRO A 96 -20.66 -12.05 2.21
N ALA A 97 -20.11 -12.20 3.43
CA ALA A 97 -19.55 -11.06 4.17
C ALA A 97 -18.34 -10.46 3.44
N SER A 98 -17.43 -11.31 2.93
CA SER A 98 -16.27 -10.88 2.14
C SER A 98 -16.71 -10.19 0.83
N GLU A 99 -17.72 -10.74 0.18
CA GLU A 99 -18.28 -10.17 -1.06
C GLU A 99 -18.91 -8.80 -0.81
N GLY A 100 -19.63 -8.61 0.30
CA GLY A 100 -20.15 -7.30 0.70
C GLY A 100 -19.05 -6.24 0.84
N ILE A 101 -17.90 -6.61 1.42
CA ILE A 101 -16.73 -5.70 1.54
C ILE A 101 -16.13 -5.40 0.17
N THR A 102 -15.95 -6.42 -0.68
CA THR A 102 -15.44 -6.22 -2.05
C THR A 102 -16.36 -5.33 -2.89
N ASN A 103 -17.68 -5.54 -2.82
CA ASN A 103 -18.66 -4.74 -3.55
C ASN A 103 -18.71 -3.30 -3.04
N LEU A 104 -18.54 -3.09 -1.72
CA LEU A 104 -18.43 -1.75 -1.15
C LEU A 104 -17.19 -1.03 -1.67
N PHE A 105 -16.06 -1.73 -1.73
CA PHE A 105 -14.81 -1.19 -2.28
C PHE A 105 -14.98 -0.82 -3.76
N GLU A 106 -15.52 -1.72 -4.58
CA GLU A 106 -15.80 -1.47 -6.00
C GLU A 106 -16.73 -0.27 -6.20
N ARG A 107 -17.80 -0.17 -5.41
CA ARG A 107 -18.72 0.98 -5.47
C ARG A 107 -18.00 2.31 -5.22
N PHE A 108 -17.13 2.38 -4.21
CA PHE A 108 -16.38 3.60 -3.93
C PHE A 108 -15.33 3.90 -4.98
N LEU A 109 -14.70 2.88 -5.58
CA LEU A 109 -13.82 3.07 -6.74
C LEU A 109 -14.57 3.66 -7.93
N LEU A 110 -15.77 3.17 -8.23
CA LEU A 110 -16.62 3.72 -9.29
C LEU A 110 -17.05 5.15 -9.01
N LEU A 111 -17.37 5.48 -7.75
CA LEU A 111 -17.68 6.86 -7.34
C LEU A 111 -16.47 7.78 -7.48
N ALA A 112 -15.27 7.31 -7.16
CA ALA A 112 -14.03 8.07 -7.32
C ALA A 112 -13.67 8.27 -8.81
N GLY A 113 -14.01 7.33 -9.69
CA GLY A 113 -13.76 7.40 -11.13
C GLY A 113 -14.90 8.02 -11.97
N GLY A 114 -16.05 8.32 -11.39
CA GLY A 114 -17.25 8.77 -12.09
C GLY A 114 -17.23 10.26 -12.46
N SER A 115 -17.32 10.58 -13.75
CA SER A 115 -17.32 11.95 -14.31
C SER A 115 -18.63 12.76 -14.10
N LYS A 116 -19.51 12.40 -13.15
CA LYS A 116 -20.70 13.21 -12.82
C LYS A 116 -20.54 13.82 -11.44
N ALA A 117 -19.70 14.83 -11.34
CA ALA A 117 -19.71 15.73 -10.21
C ALA A 117 -20.83 16.74 -10.41
N ASP A 118 -21.96 16.57 -9.73
CA ASP A 118 -22.74 17.73 -9.33
C ASP A 118 -21.78 18.58 -8.47
N ALA A 119 -21.51 19.81 -8.88
CA ALA A 119 -20.43 20.68 -8.39
C ALA A 119 -20.53 21.08 -6.89
N SER A 120 -21.36 20.39 -6.10
CA SER A 120 -21.48 20.56 -4.64
C SER A 120 -20.89 19.40 -3.82
N GLU A 121 -20.57 18.25 -4.44
CA GLU A 121 -19.91 17.13 -3.76
C GLU A 121 -18.43 17.10 -4.14
N GLY A 122 -17.56 17.50 -3.21
CA GLY A 122 -16.10 17.48 -3.40
C GLY A 122 -15.51 16.06 -3.57
N PRO A 123 -14.20 15.85 -3.33
CA PRO A 123 -13.49 14.58 -3.54
C PRO A 123 -13.87 13.49 -2.50
N LYS A 124 -15.16 13.34 -2.21
CA LYS A 124 -15.74 12.36 -1.30
C LYS A 124 -15.35 10.96 -1.75
N GLY A 125 -15.62 10.56 -3.00
CA GLY A 125 -15.25 9.23 -3.50
C GLY A 125 -13.79 8.80 -3.25
N ALA A 126 -12.82 9.70 -3.45
CA ALA A 126 -11.40 9.39 -3.21
C ALA A 126 -11.08 9.22 -1.72
N GLN A 127 -11.67 10.04 -0.85
CA GLN A 127 -11.50 9.92 0.60
C GLN A 127 -12.12 8.61 1.11
N GLU A 128 -13.26 8.20 0.55
CA GLU A 128 -13.94 6.95 0.88
C GLU A 128 -13.10 5.74 0.50
N VAL A 129 -12.45 5.76 -0.67
CA VAL A 129 -11.49 4.73 -1.09
C VAL A 129 -10.35 4.59 -0.09
N LEU A 130 -9.79 5.70 0.40
CA LEU A 130 -8.72 5.66 1.41
C LEU A 130 -9.20 5.02 2.73
N TYR A 131 -10.44 5.28 3.16
CA TYR A 131 -11.00 4.65 4.36
C TYR A 131 -11.20 3.15 4.18
N VAL A 132 -11.65 2.71 3.01
CA VAL A 132 -11.80 1.27 2.73
C VAL A 132 -10.44 0.59 2.65
N LEU A 133 -9.42 1.23 2.07
CA LEU A 133 -8.05 0.71 2.09
C LEU A 133 -7.49 0.57 3.52
N ASP A 134 -7.78 1.53 4.41
CA ASP A 134 -7.45 1.41 5.85
C ASP A 134 -8.16 0.21 6.50
N ALA A 135 -9.42 -0.05 6.13
CA ALA A 135 -10.16 -1.20 6.66
C ALA A 135 -9.63 -2.54 6.11
N LEU A 136 -9.32 -2.59 4.82
CA LEU A 136 -8.77 -3.77 4.14
C LEU A 136 -7.40 -4.17 4.71
N LYS A 137 -6.61 -3.22 5.22
CA LYS A 137 -5.38 -3.52 5.96
C LYS A 137 -5.60 -4.56 7.07
N GLU A 138 -6.65 -4.40 7.87
CA GLU A 138 -6.91 -5.25 9.02
C GLU A 138 -7.70 -6.52 8.66
N CYS A 139 -8.45 -6.55 7.56
CA CYS A 139 -9.33 -7.68 7.26
C CYS A 139 -9.00 -8.50 6.02
N LEU A 140 -8.13 -8.02 5.12
CA LEU A 140 -7.85 -8.67 3.83
C LEU A 140 -7.40 -10.13 4.01
N PHE A 141 -6.56 -10.43 5.00
CA PHE A 141 -6.06 -11.79 5.22
C PHE A 141 -7.16 -12.78 5.67
N LEU A 142 -8.24 -12.29 6.29
CA LEU A 142 -9.39 -13.08 6.77
C LEU A 142 -10.45 -13.34 5.70
N MET A 143 -10.47 -12.57 4.61
CA MET A 143 -11.49 -12.69 3.57
C MET A 143 -11.44 -14.03 2.83
N SER A 144 -12.47 -14.36 2.05
CA SER A 144 -12.40 -15.51 1.14
C SER A 144 -11.31 -15.33 0.07
N ILE A 145 -10.67 -16.41 -0.38
CA ILE A 145 -9.59 -16.37 -1.40
C ILE A 145 -10.06 -15.62 -2.67
N LYS A 146 -11.26 -15.91 -3.15
CA LYS A 146 -11.86 -15.24 -4.32
C LYS A 146 -11.91 -13.71 -4.15
N CYS A 147 -12.40 -13.26 -2.99
CA CYS A 147 -12.50 -11.83 -2.69
C CYS A 147 -11.12 -11.19 -2.51
N LYS A 148 -10.16 -11.86 -1.85
CA LYS A 148 -8.77 -11.40 -1.76
C LYS A 148 -8.19 -11.15 -3.15
N THR A 149 -8.32 -12.12 -4.05
CA THR A 149 -7.82 -12.00 -5.42
C THR A 149 -8.44 -10.82 -6.16
N ASN A 150 -9.74 -10.56 -5.99
CA ASN A 150 -10.38 -9.39 -6.59
C ASN A 150 -9.86 -8.07 -6.01
N VAL A 151 -9.73 -7.96 -4.69
CA VAL A 151 -9.16 -6.78 -4.03
C VAL A 151 -7.73 -6.51 -4.51
N LEU A 152 -6.90 -7.56 -4.62
CA LEU A 152 -5.53 -7.44 -5.12
C LEU A 152 -5.47 -6.97 -6.58
N LYS A 153 -6.43 -7.36 -7.44
CA LYS A 153 -6.52 -6.83 -8.81
C LYS A 153 -6.79 -5.32 -8.81
N TYR A 154 -7.68 -4.85 -7.94
CA TYR A 154 -7.91 -3.41 -7.78
C TYR A 154 -6.68 -2.69 -7.22
N TYR A 155 -5.94 -3.31 -6.29
CA TYR A 155 -4.69 -2.73 -5.80
C TYR A 155 -3.70 -2.46 -6.94
N LYS A 156 -3.62 -3.37 -7.91
CA LYS A 156 -2.74 -3.17 -9.08
C LYS A 156 -3.14 -1.91 -9.85
N THR A 157 -4.42 -1.78 -10.19
CA THR A 157 -4.93 -0.59 -10.90
C THR A 157 -4.72 0.71 -10.11
N LEU A 158 -4.74 0.64 -8.78
CA LEU A 158 -4.51 1.80 -7.92
C LEU A 158 -3.03 2.16 -7.79
N LEU A 159 -2.12 1.17 -7.82
CA LEU A 159 -0.67 1.42 -7.84
C LEU A 159 -0.23 2.12 -9.13
N GLU A 160 -0.91 1.87 -10.25
CA GLU A 160 -0.65 2.57 -11.53
C GLU A 160 -0.89 4.09 -11.44
N LEU A 161 -1.70 4.57 -10.48
CA LEU A 161 -1.93 6.00 -10.25
C LEU A 161 -0.73 6.72 -9.63
N ARG A 162 0.27 5.99 -9.11
CA ARG A 162 1.48 6.51 -8.45
C ARG A 162 1.22 7.53 -7.33
N GLN A 163 0.07 7.45 -6.65
CA GLN A 163 -0.27 8.34 -5.55
C GLN A 163 0.35 7.84 -4.23
N PRO A 164 1.28 8.57 -3.58
CA PRO A 164 2.01 8.07 -2.40
C PRO A 164 1.10 7.64 -1.25
N LEU A 165 -0.02 8.35 -1.04
CA LEU A 165 -1.00 8.01 0.00
C LEU A 165 -1.68 6.67 -0.28
N VAL A 166 -2.03 6.38 -1.54
CA VAL A 166 -2.68 5.12 -1.93
C VAL A 166 -1.67 3.98 -1.87
N THR A 167 -0.47 4.19 -2.42
CA THR A 167 0.63 3.21 -2.39
C THR A 167 0.93 2.78 -0.96
N LYS A 168 1.06 3.72 -0.02
CA LYS A 168 1.33 3.40 1.39
C LYS A 168 0.27 2.50 2.03
N ARG A 169 -1.01 2.75 1.76
CA ARG A 169 -2.12 1.94 2.30
C ARG A 169 -2.14 0.53 1.71
N ILE A 170 -1.86 0.44 0.42
CA ILE A 170 -1.75 -0.84 -0.29
C ILE A 170 -0.56 -1.63 0.26
N THR A 171 0.63 -1.02 0.38
CA THR A 171 1.81 -1.71 0.88
C THR A 171 1.67 -2.12 2.35
N ASP A 172 1.03 -1.31 3.20
CA ASP A 172 0.68 -1.68 4.58
C ASP A 172 -0.22 -2.93 4.64
N SER A 173 -1.26 -2.96 3.80
CA SER A 173 -2.20 -4.10 3.69
C SER A 173 -1.51 -5.37 3.16
N LEU A 174 -0.65 -5.23 2.14
CA LEU A 174 0.14 -6.33 1.58
C LEU A 174 1.15 -6.88 2.59
N ASN A 175 1.79 -6.02 3.38
CA ASN A 175 2.75 -6.46 4.39
C ASN A 175 2.09 -7.37 5.44
N ILE A 176 0.93 -6.96 5.96
CA ILE A 176 0.16 -7.80 6.90
C ILE A 176 -0.28 -9.10 6.22
N LEU A 177 -0.71 -9.05 4.96
CA LEU A 177 -1.09 -10.25 4.20
C LEU A 177 0.09 -11.24 4.06
N CYS A 178 1.30 -10.75 3.80
CA CYS A 178 2.50 -11.57 3.61
C CYS A 178 3.05 -12.13 4.92
N LEU A 179 2.94 -11.38 6.02
CA LEU A 179 3.37 -11.81 7.35
C LEU A 179 2.50 -12.94 7.92
N ASN A 180 1.24 -13.07 7.47
CA ASN A 180 0.32 -14.08 7.95
C ASN A 180 0.57 -15.45 7.26
N PRO A 181 1.01 -16.50 7.99
CA PRO A 181 1.34 -17.80 7.39
C PRO A 181 0.11 -18.52 6.82
N SER A 182 -1.04 -18.38 7.48
CA SER A 182 -2.32 -19.02 7.11
C SER A 182 -3.09 -18.32 5.99
N ALA A 183 -2.61 -17.16 5.52
CA ALA A 183 -3.30 -16.44 4.46
C ALA A 183 -3.09 -17.12 3.10
N ASP A 184 -4.12 -17.80 2.61
CA ASP A 184 -4.18 -18.30 1.24
C ASP A 184 -4.46 -17.13 0.26
N VAL A 185 -3.62 -17.02 -0.77
CA VAL A 185 -3.65 -15.96 -1.79
C VAL A 185 -3.18 -16.55 -3.13
N SER A 186 -3.71 -16.05 -4.25
CA SER A 186 -3.18 -16.41 -5.58
C SER A 186 -1.75 -15.91 -5.74
N PRO A 187 -0.76 -16.82 -5.92
CA PRO A 187 0.65 -16.44 -6.04
C PRO A 187 0.92 -15.59 -7.29
N GLU A 188 0.14 -15.77 -8.37
CA GLU A 188 0.27 -15.01 -9.61
C GLU A 188 -0.04 -13.53 -9.40
N VAL A 189 -1.17 -13.21 -8.76
CA VAL A 189 -1.60 -11.83 -8.53
C VAL A 189 -0.72 -11.14 -7.49
N LEU A 190 -0.33 -11.86 -6.43
CA LEU A 190 0.59 -11.32 -5.43
C LEU A 190 1.95 -11.00 -6.03
N LEU A 191 2.51 -11.90 -6.85
CA LEU A 191 3.80 -11.68 -7.48
C LEU A 191 3.77 -10.49 -8.46
N ASP A 192 2.71 -10.37 -9.25
CA ASP A 192 2.53 -9.26 -10.18
C ASP A 192 2.51 -7.90 -9.47
N LEU A 193 1.81 -7.80 -8.32
CA LEU A 193 1.83 -6.62 -7.45
C LEU A 193 3.23 -6.33 -6.89
N LEU A 194 3.94 -7.34 -6.41
CA LEU A 194 5.31 -7.19 -5.91
C LEU A 194 6.25 -6.72 -7.04
N CYS A 195 6.10 -7.23 -8.25
CA CYS A 195 6.84 -6.74 -9.40
C CYS A 195 6.52 -5.27 -9.74
N SER A 196 5.24 -4.85 -9.68
CA SER A 196 4.87 -3.44 -9.85
C SER A 196 5.52 -2.54 -8.79
N LEU A 197 5.54 -2.98 -7.53
CA LEU A 197 6.20 -2.26 -6.43
C LEU A 197 7.72 -2.20 -6.63
N ALA A 198 8.35 -3.29 -7.05
CA ALA A 198 9.77 -3.33 -7.34
C ALA A 198 10.16 -2.30 -8.42
N LEU A 199 9.38 -2.22 -9.51
CA LEU A 199 9.59 -1.22 -10.55
C LEU A 199 9.41 0.22 -10.04
N SER A 200 8.45 0.46 -9.12
CA SER A 200 8.22 1.80 -8.55
C SER A 200 9.36 2.29 -7.65
N VAL A 201 10.12 1.37 -7.06
CA VAL A 201 11.26 1.70 -6.18
C VAL A 201 12.52 2.00 -7.00
N SER A 202 12.72 1.30 -8.11
CA SER A 202 13.87 1.51 -9.03
C SER A 202 13.88 2.92 -9.65
N THR A 203 12.73 3.60 -9.77
CA THR A 203 12.65 4.93 -10.38
C THR A 203 13.08 6.08 -9.45
N ASN A 204 13.61 5.82 -8.25
CA ASN A 204 14.07 6.83 -7.26
C ASN A 204 13.03 7.91 -6.86
N GLU A 205 11.76 7.72 -7.21
CA GLU A 205 10.66 8.66 -6.89
C GLU A 205 10.15 8.52 -5.45
N THR A 206 10.68 7.57 -4.67
CA THR A 206 10.15 7.21 -3.35
C THR A 206 11.02 7.76 -2.22
N SER A 207 10.40 8.18 -1.11
CA SER A 207 11.12 8.64 0.09
C SER A 207 11.96 7.51 0.70
N VAL A 208 12.98 7.86 1.51
CA VAL A 208 13.85 6.87 2.19
C VAL A 208 13.04 5.84 3.00
N ASP A 209 12.03 6.30 3.73
CA ASP A 209 11.11 5.43 4.47
C ASP A 209 10.33 4.49 3.53
N GLY A 210 9.88 5.01 2.39
CA GLY A 210 9.13 4.25 1.38
C GLY A 210 9.98 3.19 0.68
N MET A 211 11.22 3.54 0.33
CA MET A 211 12.22 2.61 -0.21
C MET A 211 12.50 1.48 0.78
N THR A 212 12.81 1.83 2.02
CA THR A 212 13.10 0.89 3.10
C THR A 212 11.93 -0.05 3.37
N PHE A 213 10.71 0.49 3.49
CA PHE A 213 9.51 -0.30 3.72
C PHE A 213 9.22 -1.25 2.56
N THR A 214 9.31 -0.75 1.33
CA THR A 214 9.03 -1.56 0.15
C THR A 214 10.08 -2.65 -0.05
N ALA A 215 11.36 -2.39 0.23
CA ALA A 215 12.41 -3.41 0.20
C ALA A 215 12.10 -4.57 1.17
N ARG A 216 11.76 -4.26 2.43
CA ARG A 216 11.36 -5.28 3.43
C ARG A 216 10.11 -6.05 3.01
N LEU A 217 9.13 -5.36 2.42
CA LEU A 217 7.92 -5.98 1.87
C LEU A 217 8.25 -6.92 0.71
N LEU A 218 9.15 -6.54 -0.21
CA LEU A 218 9.59 -7.39 -1.31
C LEU A 218 10.26 -8.67 -0.78
N GLY A 219 11.11 -8.57 0.24
CA GLY A 219 11.70 -9.76 0.88
C GLY A 219 10.66 -10.70 1.45
N THR A 220 9.77 -10.18 2.29
CA THR A 220 8.73 -10.98 2.97
C THR A 220 7.71 -11.54 1.97
N GLY A 221 7.28 -10.73 1.02
CA GLY A 221 6.32 -11.09 -0.01
C GLY A 221 6.86 -12.15 -0.97
N MET A 222 8.11 -12.03 -1.43
CA MET A 222 8.73 -13.04 -2.29
C MET A 222 8.93 -14.36 -1.56
N GLY A 223 9.28 -14.34 -0.26
CA GLY A 223 9.32 -15.55 0.56
C GLY A 223 7.95 -16.24 0.65
N LYS A 224 6.87 -15.47 0.86
CA LYS A 224 5.50 -16.00 0.83
C LYS A 224 5.14 -16.57 -0.54
N VAL A 225 5.43 -15.87 -1.65
CA VAL A 225 5.19 -16.37 -3.01
C VAL A 225 5.98 -17.66 -3.28
N TYR A 226 7.24 -17.74 -2.84
CA TYR A 226 8.06 -18.94 -2.98
C TYR A 226 7.43 -20.15 -2.27
N SER A 227 6.90 -19.94 -1.06
CA SER A 227 6.21 -21.00 -0.31
C SER A 227 4.92 -21.51 -0.98
N LEU A 228 4.24 -20.65 -1.76
CA LEU A 228 3.00 -20.98 -2.47
C LEU A 228 3.28 -21.58 -3.86
N ASN A 229 4.19 -20.98 -4.63
CA ASN A 229 4.57 -21.43 -5.97
C ASN A 229 6.02 -21.05 -6.31
N ARG A 230 6.92 -22.01 -6.06
CA ARG A 230 8.36 -21.90 -6.35
C ARG A 230 8.66 -21.55 -7.80
N GLN A 231 7.97 -22.17 -8.77
CA GLN A 231 8.32 -22.04 -10.20
C GLN A 231 8.11 -20.62 -10.71
N ILE A 232 6.99 -19.99 -10.35
CA ILE A 232 6.69 -18.63 -10.79
C ILE A 232 7.61 -17.63 -10.08
N CYS A 233 7.92 -17.87 -8.79
CA CYS A 233 8.83 -17.03 -8.01
C CYS A 233 10.23 -16.97 -8.64
N VAL A 234 10.82 -18.13 -8.97
CA VAL A 234 12.18 -18.22 -9.53
C VAL A 234 12.33 -17.42 -10.83
N VAL A 235 11.31 -17.44 -11.70
CA VAL A 235 11.33 -16.72 -12.98
C VAL A 235 11.36 -15.20 -12.78
N LYS A 236 10.68 -14.67 -11.76
CA LYS A 236 10.59 -13.23 -11.49
C LYS A 236 11.58 -12.73 -10.45
N LEU A 237 12.27 -13.63 -9.75
CA LEU A 237 13.28 -13.31 -8.76
C LEU A 237 14.35 -12.33 -9.27
N PRO A 238 14.91 -12.49 -10.50
CA PRO A 238 15.90 -11.55 -11.02
C PRO A 238 15.39 -10.10 -11.14
N LEU A 239 14.10 -9.91 -11.42
CA LEU A 239 13.51 -8.57 -11.52
C LEU A 239 13.54 -7.86 -10.16
N VAL A 240 13.21 -8.58 -9.08
CA VAL A 240 13.24 -8.05 -7.71
C VAL A 240 14.68 -7.76 -7.28
N PHE A 241 15.63 -8.65 -7.60
CA PHE A 241 17.05 -8.42 -7.30
C PHE A 241 17.60 -7.18 -8.03
N ASN A 242 17.23 -6.99 -9.31
CA ASN A 242 17.61 -5.79 -10.06
C ASN A 242 17.03 -4.51 -9.46
N ALA A 243 15.75 -4.52 -9.09
CA ALA A 243 15.12 -3.37 -8.44
C ALA A 243 15.80 -3.00 -7.11
N LEU A 244 16.13 -3.98 -6.27
CA LEU A 244 16.83 -3.75 -5.01
C LEU A 244 18.27 -3.28 -5.21
N LYS A 245 18.95 -3.74 -6.27
CA LYS A 245 20.29 -3.27 -6.65
C LYS A 245 20.29 -1.77 -6.95
N ASP A 246 19.28 -1.26 -7.63
CA ASP A 246 19.20 0.17 -7.96
C ASP A 246 19.13 1.04 -6.69
N VAL A 247 18.42 0.55 -5.66
CA VAL A 247 18.35 1.23 -4.35
C VAL A 247 19.64 1.08 -3.54
N LEU A 248 20.38 -0.02 -3.72
CA LEU A 248 21.70 -0.18 -3.09
C LEU A 248 22.70 0.87 -3.60
N ALA A 249 22.50 1.36 -4.82
CA ALA A 249 23.26 2.47 -5.39
C ALA A 249 22.79 3.85 -4.87
N SER A 250 21.79 3.92 -3.99
CA SER A 250 21.36 5.18 -3.36
C SER A 250 22.34 5.64 -2.28
N GLU A 251 22.35 6.93 -1.98
CA GLU A 251 23.23 7.53 -0.96
C GLU A 251 22.70 7.34 0.47
N HIS A 252 21.55 6.67 0.64
CA HIS A 252 20.85 6.59 1.92
C HIS A 252 21.25 5.35 2.72
N GLU A 253 22.03 5.55 3.78
CA GLU A 253 22.57 4.47 4.63
C GLU A 253 21.49 3.56 5.22
N GLU A 254 20.35 4.11 5.65
CA GLU A 254 19.23 3.32 6.20
C GLU A 254 18.61 2.39 5.15
N ALA A 255 18.43 2.88 3.92
CA ALA A 255 17.89 2.09 2.82
C ALA A 255 18.86 0.96 2.45
N ILE A 256 20.16 1.25 2.37
CA ILE A 256 21.23 0.27 2.12
C ILE A 256 21.17 -0.87 3.15
N HIS A 257 21.06 -0.54 4.43
CA HIS A 257 21.01 -1.54 5.49
C HIS A 257 19.78 -2.46 5.35
N ALA A 258 18.59 -1.88 5.10
CA ALA A 258 17.38 -2.65 4.90
C ALA A 258 17.43 -3.56 3.66
N ILE A 259 18.10 -3.14 2.59
CA ILE A 259 18.29 -3.94 1.38
C ILE A 259 19.25 -5.10 1.64
N ALA A 260 20.34 -4.87 2.37
CA ALA A 260 21.28 -5.93 2.72
C ALA A 260 20.58 -7.06 3.49
N ASP A 261 19.74 -6.71 4.48
CA ASP A 261 18.92 -7.68 5.21
C ASP A 261 17.90 -8.37 4.30
N THR A 262 17.29 -7.63 3.38
CA THR A 262 16.34 -8.17 2.39
C THR A 262 17.02 -9.18 1.47
N PHE A 263 18.21 -8.88 0.95
CA PHE A 263 18.99 -9.83 0.13
C PHE A 263 19.32 -11.09 0.91
N LYS A 264 19.77 -10.95 2.14
CA LYS A 264 20.04 -12.10 3.02
C LYS A 264 18.79 -12.95 3.20
N SER A 265 17.65 -12.34 3.47
CA SER A 265 16.36 -13.02 3.60
C SER A 265 15.95 -13.75 2.32
N LEU A 266 16.05 -13.09 1.16
CA LEU A 266 15.74 -13.69 -0.14
C LEU A 266 16.65 -14.87 -0.49
N ILE A 267 17.95 -14.76 -0.21
CA ILE A 267 18.90 -15.85 -0.44
C ILE A 267 18.53 -17.06 0.43
N HIS A 268 18.27 -16.85 1.72
CA HIS A 268 17.90 -17.95 2.62
C HIS A 268 16.51 -18.55 2.31
N ALA A 269 15.55 -17.75 1.87
CA ALA A 269 14.18 -18.20 1.66
C ALA A 269 13.94 -18.80 0.26
N CYS A 270 14.54 -18.22 -0.79
CA CYS A 270 14.19 -18.52 -2.18
C CYS A 270 15.29 -19.23 -2.98
N ILE A 271 16.52 -19.31 -2.46
CA ILE A 271 17.64 -19.96 -3.16
C ILE A 271 17.97 -21.27 -2.43
N ASP A 272 17.69 -22.39 -3.09
CA ASP A 272 18.07 -23.72 -2.61
C ASP A 272 19.20 -24.33 -3.45
N GLU A 273 19.73 -25.46 -2.96
CA GLU A 273 20.85 -26.17 -3.59
C GLU A 273 20.54 -26.57 -5.04
N SER A 274 19.27 -26.84 -5.36
CA SER A 274 18.83 -27.19 -6.71
C SER A 274 18.94 -26.02 -7.68
N LEU A 275 18.59 -24.80 -7.24
CA LEU A 275 18.73 -23.57 -8.03
C LEU A 275 20.19 -23.22 -8.26
N ILE A 276 21.03 -23.41 -7.24
CA ILE A 276 22.48 -23.21 -7.34
C ILE A 276 23.04 -24.17 -8.39
N LYS A 277 22.69 -25.45 -8.32
CA LYS A 277 23.15 -26.46 -9.28
C LYS A 277 22.68 -26.15 -10.70
N GLN A 278 21.42 -25.78 -10.90
CA GLN A 278 20.90 -25.35 -12.21
C GLN A 278 21.66 -24.14 -12.78
N GLY A 279 21.97 -23.15 -11.94
CA GLY A 279 22.75 -21.98 -12.34
C GLY A 279 24.17 -22.35 -12.75
N VAL A 280 24.85 -23.20 -11.97
CA VAL A 280 26.19 -23.69 -12.27
C VAL A 280 26.20 -24.49 -13.58
N ASP A 281 25.25 -25.40 -13.76
CA ASP A 281 25.12 -26.21 -14.97
C ASP A 281 24.94 -25.33 -16.22
N GLN A 282 24.13 -24.25 -16.13
CA GLN A 282 23.98 -23.31 -17.24
C GLN A 282 25.26 -22.53 -17.55
N ILE A 283 26.03 -22.10 -16.55
CA ILE A 283 27.31 -21.42 -16.75
C ILE A 283 28.31 -22.36 -17.43
N VAL A 284 28.38 -23.62 -17.00
CA VAL A 284 29.26 -24.63 -17.60
C VAL A 284 28.88 -24.90 -19.06
N ILE A 285 27.58 -25.01 -19.37
CA ILE A 285 27.10 -25.18 -20.75
C ILE A 285 27.43 -23.95 -21.60
N GLN A 286 27.24 -22.72 -21.08
CA GLN A 286 27.60 -21.49 -21.80
C GLN A 286 29.10 -21.40 -22.09
N GLN A 287 29.95 -21.79 -21.12
CA GLN A 287 31.39 -21.84 -21.33
C GLN A 287 31.78 -22.88 -22.38
N GLN A 288 31.14 -24.05 -22.39
CA GLN A 288 31.37 -25.08 -23.43
C GLN A 288 30.93 -24.61 -24.81
N GLN A 289 29.80 -23.90 -24.93
CA GLN A 289 29.33 -23.32 -26.19
C GLN A 289 30.24 -22.20 -26.69
N GLN A 290 30.75 -21.34 -25.80
CA GLN A 290 31.73 -20.31 -26.16
C GLN A 290 33.05 -20.91 -26.63
N GLN A 291 33.53 -21.99 -25.99
CA GLN A 291 34.73 -22.71 -26.43
C GLN A 291 34.52 -23.37 -27.79
N GLN A 292 33.35 -23.96 -28.05
CA GLN A 292 33.01 -24.52 -29.36
C GLN A 292 32.93 -23.45 -30.46
N GLN A 293 32.35 -22.27 -30.17
CA GLN A 293 32.32 -21.15 -31.12
C GLN A 293 33.71 -20.60 -31.44
N GLN A 294 34.60 -20.49 -30.44
CA GLN A 294 35.98 -20.08 -30.65
C GLN A 294 36.78 -21.11 -31.47
N GLN A 295 36.57 -22.41 -31.23
CA GLN A 295 37.18 -23.47 -32.04
C GLN A 295 36.67 -23.45 -33.48
N GLN A 296 35.39 -23.18 -33.72
CA GLN A 296 34.81 -23.11 -35.07
C GLN A 296 35.29 -21.87 -35.85
N GLN A 297 35.51 -20.73 -35.19
CA GLN A 297 36.15 -19.55 -35.80
C GLN A 297 37.64 -19.76 -36.10
N SER A 298 38.34 -20.59 -35.32
CA SER A 298 39.75 -20.94 -35.59
C SER A 298 39.93 -21.96 -36.73
N LEU A 299 38.89 -22.73 -37.08
CA LEU A 299 38.94 -23.76 -38.12
C LEU A 299 38.62 -23.23 -39.54
N PHE A 300 38.09 -22.00 -39.65
CA PHE A 300 37.94 -21.27 -40.91
C PHE A 300 38.63 -19.91 -40.83
N PRO A 301 39.97 -19.83 -40.95
CA PRO A 301 40.59 -18.56 -41.24
C PRO A 301 40.12 -18.13 -42.64
N LEU A 302 39.38 -17.02 -42.72
CA LEU A 302 39.05 -16.35 -43.96
C LEU A 302 40.35 -16.16 -44.78
N SER A 303 40.54 -17.01 -45.78
CA SER A 303 41.54 -16.79 -46.82
C SER A 303 41.14 -15.53 -47.60
N GLY A 304 41.95 -14.48 -47.49
CA GLY A 304 41.98 -13.39 -48.45
C GLY A 304 41.21 -12.13 -48.04
N VAL A 305 41.74 -11.37 -47.08
CA VAL A 305 41.53 -9.91 -47.06
C VAL A 305 42.67 -9.28 -47.86
N GLY A 306 42.46 -9.12 -49.16
CA GLY A 306 43.27 -8.22 -49.96
C GLY A 306 43.07 -6.79 -49.48
N TYR A 307 44.18 -6.12 -49.14
CA TYR A 307 44.24 -4.69 -48.88
C TYR A 307 43.61 -3.90 -50.03
N MET A 308 42.54 -3.14 -49.77
CA MET A 308 42.09 -2.06 -50.65
C MET A 308 41.73 -0.78 -49.85
N ASN A 309 42.67 0.15 -49.96
CA ASN A 309 42.69 1.62 -49.79
C ASN A 309 41.37 2.36 -49.43
N PRO A 310 41.36 3.28 -48.45
CA PRO A 310 40.19 4.08 -48.07
C PRO A 310 40.12 5.36 -48.90
N ARG A 311 39.32 5.38 -49.97
CA ARG A 311 38.81 6.61 -50.63
C ARG A 311 37.80 6.26 -51.71
N THR A 312 36.51 6.17 -51.37
CA THR A 312 35.37 6.72 -52.15
C THR A 312 34.02 6.37 -51.49
N PRO A 313 32.97 7.19 -51.68
CA PRO A 313 31.87 7.33 -50.71
C PRO A 313 30.63 6.49 -51.00
N LEU A 314 29.85 6.26 -49.94
CA LEU A 314 28.45 5.81 -49.87
C LEU A 314 27.60 6.15 -51.11
N ARG A 315 27.39 5.19 -52.02
CA ARG A 315 26.18 5.04 -52.87
C ARG A 315 26.26 3.76 -53.73
N SER A 316 25.81 2.63 -53.18
CA SER A 316 25.44 1.37 -53.88
C SER A 316 25.00 0.33 -52.83
N VAL A 317 24.15 0.73 -51.87
CA VAL A 317 22.73 0.33 -51.77
C VAL A 317 22.13 -0.30 -53.03
N LEU A 318 21.51 -1.47 -52.82
CA LEU A 318 20.50 -2.18 -53.63
C LEU A 318 20.96 -2.88 -54.93
N CYS A 319 21.39 -4.14 -54.83
CA CYS A 319 21.21 -5.10 -55.95
C CYS A 319 21.21 -6.60 -55.56
N HIS A 320 21.04 -6.99 -54.29
CA HIS A 320 21.07 -8.41 -53.87
C HIS A 320 19.91 -8.83 -52.95
N VAL A 321 18.68 -8.38 -53.24
CA VAL A 321 17.44 -8.96 -52.67
C VAL A 321 16.41 -9.21 -53.79
N LEU A 322 16.83 -9.84 -54.89
CA LEU A 322 15.93 -10.49 -55.84
C LEU A 322 16.54 -11.81 -56.33
N ARG A 323 16.41 -12.84 -55.49
CA ARG A 323 16.05 -14.20 -55.89
C ARG A 323 15.55 -14.99 -54.69
#